data_AF-D3DEE6-F1
#
_entry.id   AF-D3DEE6-F1
#
_cell.length_a   1.000
_cell.length_b   1.000
_cell.length_c   1.000
_cell.angle_alpha   90.00
_cell.angle_beta   90.00
_cell.angle_gamma   90.00
#
_symmetry.space_group_name_H-M   'P 1'
#
loop_
_entity.id
_entity.type
_entity.pdbx_description
1 polymer ?
#
loop_
_entity_poly.entity_id
_entity_poly.type
_entity_poly.pdbx_seq_one_letter_code
_entity_poly.pdbx_strand_id
1 'polypeptide(L)' 'AAYEKRSIAVSSNLHPAGFDEIMPKTLATATVDRLLHHAHLCQTSGDSVRLAQALAGKGVKALT' A
#
# COMPACT_ATOMS: atom_id res chain seq x y z
N ALA A 1 16.22 -4.61 11.45
CA ALA A 1 15.00 -5.37 11.83
C ALA A 1 14.10 -4.45 12.65
N ALA A 2 12.85 -4.23 12.24
CA ALA A 2 11.93 -3.28 12.87
C ALA A 2 10.84 -3.93 13.74
N TYR A 3 10.50 -5.18 13.45
CA TYR A 3 9.52 -5.98 14.19
C TYR A 3 9.76 -5.92 15.71
N GLU A 4 8.70 -5.62 16.48
CA GLU A 4 8.70 -5.45 17.95
C GLU A 4 9.68 -4.40 18.50
N LYS A 5 10.31 -3.60 17.64
CA LYS A 5 11.32 -2.60 18.03
C LYS A 5 10.93 -1.17 17.66
N ARG A 6 10.14 -0.99 16.61
CA ARG A 6 9.67 0.33 16.14
C ARG A 6 8.45 0.19 15.23
N SER A 7 7.59 1.21 15.22
CA SER A 7 6.46 1.30 14.30
C SER A 7 6.92 1.54 12.85
N ILE A 8 6.17 1.01 11.90
CA ILE A 8 6.33 1.25 10.45
C ILE A 8 4.96 1.59 9.87
N ALA A 9 4.91 2.57 8.98
CA ALA A 9 3.76 2.80 8.11
C ALA A 9 4.06 2.21 6.72
N VAL A 10 3.15 1.37 6.23
CA VAL A 10 3.25 0.74 4.90
C VAL A 10 1.95 1.02 4.15
N SER A 11 2.07 1.57 2.93
CA SER A 11 0.95 1.68 1.99
C SER A 11 1.12 0.62 0.90
N SER A 12 0.04 -0.08 0.57
CA SER A 12 0.01 -1.02 -0.56
C SER A 12 -1.31 -0.87 -1.31
N ASN A 13 -1.27 -1.05 -2.62
CA ASN A 13 -2.48 -1.20 -3.44
C ASN A 13 -2.99 -2.66 -3.44
N LEU A 14 -2.24 -3.59 -2.86
CA LEU A 14 -2.64 -4.98 -2.68
C LEU A 14 -3.06 -5.22 -1.22
N HIS A 15 -4.11 -6.03 -1.05
CA HIS A 15 -4.46 -6.55 0.26
C HIS A 15 -3.31 -7.45 0.77
N PRO A 16 -3.00 -7.49 2.09
CA PRO A 16 -1.93 -8.33 2.62
C PRO A 16 -2.00 -9.81 2.22
N ALA A 17 -3.22 -10.32 1.97
CA ALA A 17 -3.45 -11.69 1.48
C ALA A 17 -2.90 -11.95 0.06
N GLY A 18 -2.66 -10.91 -0.75
CA GLY A 18 -2.08 -11.01 -2.10
C GLY A 18 -0.58 -10.67 -2.15
N PHE A 19 0.10 -10.60 -1.01
CA PHE A 19 1.54 -10.30 -0.99
C PHE A 19 2.41 -11.42 -1.59
N ASP A 20 1.87 -12.63 -1.75
CA ASP A 20 2.52 -13.73 -2.44
C ASP A 20 2.59 -13.55 -3.96
N GLU A 21 1.84 -12.59 -4.53
CA GLU A 21 1.98 -12.19 -5.93
C GLU A 21 3.26 -11.37 -6.17
N ILE A 22 3.71 -10.62 -5.15
CA ILE A 22 4.86 -9.70 -5.23
C ILE A 22 6.10 -10.22 -4.50
N MET A 23 5.98 -11.34 -3.77
CA MET A 23 7.08 -11.96 -3.02
C MET A 23 7.10 -13.48 -3.27
N PRO A 24 8.28 -14.13 -3.19
CA PRO A 24 8.33 -15.59 -3.17
C PRO A 24 7.45 -16.16 -2.05
N LYS A 25 6.63 -17.16 -2.36
CA LYS A 25 5.65 -17.75 -1.42
C LYS A 25 6.25 -18.17 -0.08
N THR A 26 7.50 -18.61 -0.08
CA THR A 26 8.25 -19.02 1.13
C THR A 26 8.54 -17.86 2.08
N LEU A 27 8.59 -16.62 1.58
CA LEU A 27 8.85 -15.41 2.35
C LEU A 27 7.58 -14.60 2.62
N ALA A 28 6.59 -14.67 1.72
CA ALA A 28 5.35 -13.88 1.80
C ALA A 28 4.64 -14.11 3.14
N THR A 29 4.38 -15.37 3.51
CA THR A 29 3.68 -15.72 4.75
C THR A 29 4.42 -15.21 6.00
N ALA A 30 5.73 -15.46 6.09
CA ALA A 30 6.54 -15.02 7.23
C ALA A 30 6.65 -13.48 7.31
N THR A 31 6.58 -12.80 6.16
CA THR A 31 6.60 -11.33 6.10
C THR A 31 5.27 -10.76 6.55
N VAL A 32 4.15 -11.30 6.05
CA VAL A 32 2.80 -10.89 6.44
C VAL A 32 2.57 -11.13 7.93
N ASP A 33 2.99 -12.28 8.47
CA ASP A 33 2.93 -12.60 9.89
C ASP A 33 3.58 -11.50 10.74
N ARG A 34 4.86 -11.16 10.46
CA ARG A 34 5.57 -10.11 11.19
C ARG A 34 4.96 -8.72 11.01
N LEU A 35 4.44 -8.41 9.82
CA LEU A 35 3.83 -7.11 9.56
C LEU A 35 2.49 -6.95 10.27
N LEU A 36 1.69 -8.01 10.38
CA LEU A 36 0.32 -7.93 10.88
C LEU A 36 0.17 -8.24 12.38
N HIS A 37 1.15 -8.88 13.01
CA HIS A 37 1.04 -9.32 14.41
C HIS A 37 0.68 -8.18 15.39
N HIS A 38 1.17 -6.96 15.13
CA HIS A 38 0.82 -5.75 15.87
C HIS A 38 0.43 -4.60 14.93
N ALA A 39 -0.47 -4.86 13.98
CA ALA A 39 -0.89 -3.88 12.99
C ALA A 39 -2.31 -3.33 13.18
N HIS A 40 -2.48 -2.09 12.73
CA HIS A 40 -3.79 -1.55 12.36
C HIS A 40 -3.92 -1.56 10.84
N LEU A 41 -4.92 -2.29 10.33
CA LEU A 41 -5.21 -2.35 8.91
C LEU A 41 -6.27 -1.30 8.54
N CYS A 42 -5.86 -0.32 7.74
CA CYS A 42 -6.75 0.68 7.17
C CYS A 42 -6.96 0.36 5.69
N GLN A 43 -8.12 -0.21 5.34
CA GLN A 43 -8.48 -0.41 3.94
C GLN A 43 -9.14 0.85 3.40
N THR A 44 -8.54 1.43 2.36
CA THR A 44 -9.08 2.62 1.68
C THR A 44 -9.66 2.23 0.33
N SER A 45 -10.81 2.78 -0.01
CA SER A 45 -11.48 2.62 -1.30
C SER A 45 -11.91 3.96 -1.86
N GLY A 46 -12.21 4.00 -3.15
CA GLY A 46 -12.68 5.20 -3.85
C GLY A 46 -11.82 5.54 -5.06
N ASP A 47 -12.24 6.57 -5.78
CA ASP A 47 -11.60 6.99 -7.02
C ASP A 47 -10.28 7.73 -6.79
N SER A 48 -9.45 7.75 -7.82
CA SER A 48 -8.18 8.48 -7.80
C SER A 48 -8.41 9.99 -7.64
N VAL A 49 -7.99 10.53 -6.49
CA VAL A 49 -7.98 11.98 -6.24
C VAL A 49 -7.17 12.71 -7.32
N ARG A 50 -6.07 12.12 -7.78
CA ARG A 50 -5.24 12.69 -8.85
C ARG A 50 -6.02 12.80 -10.16
N LEU A 51 -6.79 11.78 -10.51
CA LEU A 51 -7.64 11.79 -11.72
C LEU A 51 -8.72 12.86 -11.61
N ALA A 52 -9.44 12.91 -10.48
CA ALA A 52 -10.47 13.93 -10.26
C ALA A 52 -9.91 15.36 -10.37
N GLN A 53 -8.72 15.61 -9.82
CA GLN A 53 -8.04 16.89 -9.93
C GLN A 53 -7.63 17.22 -11.37
N ALA A 54 -7.11 16.24 -12.12
CA ALA A 54 -6.73 16.43 -13.51
C ALA A 54 -7.95 16.75 -14.40
N LEU A 55 -9.07 16.05 -14.20
CA LEU A 55 -10.33 16.34 -14.90
C LEU A 55 -10.88 17.73 -14.57
N ALA A 56 -10.64 18.21 -13.35
CA ALA A 56 -10.95 19.59 -12.94
C ALA A 56 -9.92 20.63 -13.43
N GLY A 57 -8.95 20.23 -14.26
CA GLY A 57 -7.90 21.11 -14.81
C GLY A 57 -6.81 21.51 -13.82
N LYS A 58 -6.79 20.95 -12.60
CA LYS A 58 -5.77 21.28 -11.59
C LYS A 58 -4.48 20.50 -11.85
N GLY A 59 -3.37 21.22 -12.01
CA GLY A 59 -2.03 20.62 -12.14
C GLY A 59 -1.74 19.99 -13.51
N VAL A 60 -2.61 20.18 -14.51
CA VAL A 60 -2.38 19.72 -15.88
C VAL A 60 -1.48 20.72 -16.60
N LYS A 61 -0.34 20.25 -17.12
CA LYS A 61 0.50 21.02 -18.04
C LYS A 61 0.21 20.56 -19.46
N ALA A 62 -0.27 21.47 -20.31
CA ALA A 62 -0.50 21.16 -21.71
C ALA A 62 0.83 20.78 -22.39
N LEU A 63 0.80 19.72 -23.19
CA LEU A 63 1.90 19.41 -24.10
C LEU A 63 1.90 20.49 -25.17
N THR A 64 3.00 21.26 -25.22
CA THR A 64 3.28 22.30 -26.22
C THR A 64 4.25 21.75 -27.25
#